data_AF-B7R140-F1
#
_entry.id   AF-B7R140-F1
#
_cell.length_a   1.000
_cell.length_b   1.000
_cell.length_c   1.000
_cell.angle_alpha   90.00
_cell.angle_beta   90.00
_cell.angle_gamma   90.00
#
_symmetry.space_group_name_H-M   'P 1'
#
loop_
_entity.id
_entity.type
_entity.pdbx_description
1 polymer ?
#
loop_
_entity_poly.entity_id
_entity_poly.type
_entity_poly.pdbx_seq_one_letter_code
_entity_poly.pdbx_strand_id
1 'polypeptide(L)'
;MIVVTTEKIPGYRIVEVKGLARGGVVMATHLGRDILAGLRNLVGGEVKEYTEMMAQAREIALQRMIQSAEEMGANAVIGVRFMTSNVGQRMAEVYAYGTAVRVEPE
;
A
#
# COMPACT_ATOMS: atom_id res chain seq x y z
N MET A 1 -6.36 -12.54 -7.04
CA MET A 1 -7.25 -11.96 -6.01
C MET A 1 -7.84 -10.66 -6.52
N ILE A 2 -9.13 -10.38 -6.29
CA ILE A 2 -9.72 -9.07 -6.64
C ILE A 2 -9.35 -8.06 -5.54
N VAL A 3 -8.83 -6.90 -5.91
CA VAL A 3 -8.43 -5.86 -4.95
C VAL A 3 -9.03 -4.54 -5.41
N VAL A 4 -9.92 -3.96 -4.60
CA VAL A 4 -10.64 -2.74 -4.95
C VAL A 4 -10.71 -1.76 -3.78
N THR A 5 -10.79 -0.48 -4.11
CA THR A 5 -10.97 0.59 -3.12
C THR A 5 -12.44 0.78 -2.73
N THR A 6 -13.38 0.22 -3.50
CA THR A 6 -14.82 0.24 -3.23
C THR A 6 -15.20 -0.80 -2.17
N GLU A 7 -16.34 -0.57 -1.49
CA GLU A 7 -16.89 -1.51 -0.50
C GLU A 7 -17.66 -2.67 -1.14
N LYS A 8 -17.89 -2.62 -2.46
CA LYS A 8 -18.60 -3.64 -3.24
C LYS A 8 -17.90 -3.86 -4.57
N ILE A 9 -18.08 -5.06 -5.13
CA ILE A 9 -17.58 -5.44 -6.46
C ILE A 9 -18.81 -5.72 -7.33
N PRO A 10 -19.12 -4.90 -8.35
CA PRO A 10 -20.26 -5.14 -9.23
C PRO A 10 -20.20 -6.52 -9.89
N GLY A 11 -21.33 -7.25 -9.90
CA GLY A 11 -21.43 -8.61 -10.43
C GLY A 11 -20.90 -9.70 -9.49
N TYR A 12 -20.57 -9.36 -8.25
CA TYR A 12 -20.12 -10.30 -7.23
C TYR A 12 -20.84 -10.05 -5.90
N ARG A 13 -21.21 -11.13 -5.21
CA ARG A 13 -21.74 -11.10 -3.85
C ARG A 13 -20.69 -11.53 -2.85
N ILE A 14 -20.63 -10.85 -1.70
CA ILE A 14 -19.78 -11.26 -0.55
C ILE A 14 -20.47 -12.42 0.16
N VAL A 15 -19.80 -13.57 0.23
CA VAL A 15 -20.31 -14.77 0.91
C VAL A 15 -19.70 -14.96 2.30
N GLU A 16 -18.54 -14.37 2.56
CA GLU A 16 -17.88 -14.45 3.87
C GLU A 16 -16.94 -13.26 4.09
N VAL A 17 -16.90 -12.72 5.31
CA VAL A 17 -15.92 -11.72 5.73
C VAL A 17 -14.83 -12.41 6.54
N LYS A 18 -13.58 -12.26 6.11
CA LYS A 18 -12.41 -12.91 6.72
C LYS A 18 -11.69 -12.03 7.74
N GLY A 19 -11.90 -10.72 7.70
CA GLY A 19 -11.34 -9.76 8.65
C GLY A 19 -10.44 -8.72 7.98
N LEU A 20 -9.51 -8.15 8.75
CA LEU A 20 -8.60 -7.10 8.30
C LEU A 20 -7.38 -7.70 7.59
N ALA A 21 -7.26 -7.48 6.28
CA ALA A 21 -6.01 -7.70 5.57
C ALA A 21 -5.11 -6.48 5.71
N ARG A 22 -3.82 -6.71 5.91
CA ARG A 22 -2.86 -5.62 6.13
C ARG A 22 -1.44 -5.99 5.69
N GLY A 23 -0.71 -5.00 5.22
CA GLY A 23 0.68 -5.14 4.83
C GLY A 23 1.41 -3.81 4.94
N GLY A 24 2.58 -3.81 5.56
CA GLY A 24 3.37 -2.60 5.75
C GLY A 24 4.83 -2.80 5.38
N VAL A 25 5.52 -1.70 5.06
CA VAL A 25 6.96 -1.67 4.85
C VAL A 25 7.51 -0.34 5.34
N VAL A 26 8.66 -0.39 6.03
CA VAL A 26 9.43 0.79 6.40
C VAL A 26 10.62 0.88 5.47
N MET A 27 10.77 2.01 4.79
CA MET A 27 11.87 2.29 3.89
C MET A 27 12.80 3.32 4.53
N ALA A 28 14.07 2.95 4.69
CA ALA A 28 15.10 3.90 5.03
C ALA A 28 15.47 4.73 3.81
N THR A 29 15.23 6.04 3.88
CA THR A 29 15.66 6.95 2.82
C THR A 29 17.16 7.13 2.92
N HIS A 30 17.91 6.35 2.14
CA HIS A 30 19.34 6.58 1.90
C HIS A 30 19.57 7.81 1.01
N LEU A 31 18.50 8.55 0.68
CA LEU A 31 18.52 9.80 -0.06
C LEU A 31 19.42 10.78 0.71
N GLY A 32 20.67 10.83 0.26
CA GLY A 32 21.79 11.42 0.96
C GLY A 32 21.79 12.94 0.91
N ARG A 33 22.94 13.51 1.28
CA ARG A 33 23.24 14.94 1.09
C ARG A 33 23.14 15.35 -0.39
N ASP A 34 23.33 14.42 -1.32
CA ASP A 34 23.47 14.70 -2.75
C ASP A 34 22.14 15.05 -3.44
N ILE A 35 21.03 14.41 -3.06
CA ILE A 35 19.70 14.75 -3.57
C ILE A 35 19.25 16.11 -3.02
N LEU A 36 19.46 16.35 -1.72
CA LEU A 36 19.21 17.66 -1.11
C LEU A 36 20.10 18.77 -1.69
N ALA A 37 21.33 18.46 -2.12
CA ALA A 37 22.23 19.42 -2.77
C ALA A 37 21.77 19.75 -4.20
N GLY A 38 21.27 18.77 -4.96
CA GLY A 38 20.69 18.98 -6.29
C GLY A 38 19.34 19.72 -6.29
N LEU A 39 18.55 19.56 -5.21
CA LEU A 39 17.24 20.20 -5.04
C LEU A 39 17.31 21.65 -4.51
N ARG A 40 18.47 22.15 -4.06
CA ARG A 40 18.60 23.52 -3.53
C ARG A 40 18.17 24.62 -4.52
N ASN A 41 18.14 24.31 -5.82
CA ASN A 41 17.67 25.23 -6.87
C ASN A 41 16.24 24.92 -7.38
N LEU A 42 15.59 23.86 -6.88
CA LEU A 42 14.25 23.44 -7.30
C LEU A 42 13.21 23.94 -6.29
N VAL A 43 12.48 24.99 -6.66
CA VAL A 43 11.29 25.44 -5.91
C VAL A 43 10.13 24.51 -6.23
N GLY A 44 9.75 23.64 -5.27
CA GLY A 44 8.48 22.90 -5.29
C GLY A 44 8.35 21.74 -6.29
N GLY A 45 9.47 21.23 -6.82
CA GLY A 45 9.48 20.11 -7.78
C GLY A 45 9.40 18.72 -7.14
N GLU A 46 9.02 17.73 -7.95
CA GLU A 46 9.05 16.32 -7.57
C GLU A 46 10.47 15.84 -7.26
N VAL A 47 10.63 15.09 -6.16
CA VAL A 47 11.87 14.39 -5.82
C VAL A 47 11.79 12.98 -6.38
N LYS A 48 12.19 12.80 -7.64
CA LYS A 48 12.01 11.55 -8.42
C LYS A 48 12.45 10.30 -7.67
N GLU A 49 13.64 10.33 -7.06
CA GLU A 49 14.17 9.17 -6.34
C GLU A 49 13.33 8.82 -5.10
N TYR A 50 12.77 9.83 -4.42
CA TYR A 50 11.81 9.59 -3.32
C TYR A 50 10.48 9.07 -3.86
N THR A 51 9.98 9.61 -4.98
CA THR A 51 8.75 9.12 -5.62
C THR A 51 8.87 7.67 -6.02
N GLU A 52 9.97 7.28 -6.67
CA GLU A 52 10.26 5.91 -7.11
C GLU A 52 10.36 4.95 -5.91
N MET A 53 11.09 5.37 -4.87
CA MET A 53 11.18 4.61 -3.62
C MET A 53 9.80 4.40 -2.97
N MET A 54 8.95 5.43 -2.96
CA MET A 54 7.59 5.32 -2.43
C MET A 54 6.65 4.48 -3.31
N ALA A 55 6.86 4.48 -4.63
CA ALA A 55 6.15 3.58 -5.53
C ALA A 55 6.49 2.11 -5.23
N GLN A 56 7.78 1.79 -5.06
CA GLN A 56 8.22 0.46 -4.68
C GLN A 56 7.66 0.05 -3.30
N ALA A 57 7.65 0.97 -2.33
CA ALA A 57 7.09 0.73 -1.01
C ALA A 57 5.59 0.38 -1.06
N ARG A 58 4.81 1.08 -1.89
CA ARG A 58 3.39 0.77 -2.09
C ARG A 58 3.18 -0.63 -2.66
N GLU A 59 4.00 -1.04 -3.62
CA GLU A 59 3.91 -2.39 -4.18
C GLU A 59 4.20 -3.46 -3.12
N ILE A 60 5.26 -3.29 -2.32
CA ILE A 60 5.60 -4.24 -1.25
C ILE A 60 4.47 -4.30 -0.20
N ALA A 61 3.94 -3.16 0.23
CA ALA A 61 2.84 -3.11 1.19
C ALA A 61 1.58 -3.79 0.65
N LEU A 62 1.26 -3.55 -0.63
CA LEU A 62 0.13 -4.16 -1.33
C LEU A 62 0.28 -5.69 -1.39
N GLN A 63 1.43 -6.19 -1.82
CA GLN A 63 1.69 -7.64 -1.90
C GLN A 63 1.60 -8.31 -0.52
N ARG A 64 2.12 -7.67 0.53
CA ARG A 64 1.98 -8.18 1.91
C ARG A 64 0.53 -8.20 2.38
N MET A 65 -0.27 -7.20 2.02
CA MET A 65 -1.71 -7.17 2.32
C MET A 65 -2.46 -8.28 1.58
N ILE A 66 -2.12 -8.52 0.31
CA ILE A 66 -2.67 -9.62 -0.49
C ILE A 66 -2.32 -10.96 0.16
N GLN A 67 -1.05 -11.19 0.49
CA GLN A 67 -0.60 -12.42 1.17
C GLN A 67 -1.36 -12.63 2.48
N SER A 68 -1.50 -11.58 3.30
CA SER A 68 -2.31 -11.62 4.53
C SER A 68 -3.77 -12.03 4.26
N ALA A 69 -4.37 -11.58 3.15
CA ALA A 69 -5.70 -12.01 2.72
C ALA A 69 -5.76 -13.47 2.26
N GLU A 70 -4.74 -13.94 1.52
CA GLU A 70 -4.63 -15.33 1.07
C GLU A 70 -4.52 -16.30 2.27
N GLU A 71 -3.73 -15.94 3.28
CA GLU A 71 -3.58 -16.71 4.53
C GLU A 71 -4.92 -16.86 5.28
N MET A 72 -5.84 -15.91 5.12
CA MET A 72 -7.19 -15.99 5.68
C MET A 72 -8.19 -16.74 4.78
N GLY A 73 -7.76 -17.25 3.63
CA GLY A 73 -8.62 -17.90 2.64
C GLY A 73 -9.58 -16.96 1.91
N ALA A 74 -9.22 -15.67 1.83
CA ALA A 74 -9.98 -14.69 1.03
C ALA A 74 -9.60 -14.78 -0.45
N ASN A 75 -10.55 -14.43 -1.33
CA ASN A 75 -10.30 -14.29 -2.77
C ASN A 75 -10.46 -12.84 -3.26
N ALA A 76 -10.85 -11.93 -2.37
CA ALA A 76 -10.88 -10.50 -2.63
C ALA A 76 -10.54 -9.66 -1.37
N VAL A 77 -10.06 -8.44 -1.60
CA VAL A 77 -9.93 -7.39 -0.59
C VAL A 77 -10.69 -6.15 -1.08
N ILE A 78 -11.64 -5.69 -0.29
CA ILE A 78 -12.46 -4.50 -0.56
C ILE A 78 -12.06 -3.36 0.37
N GLY A 79 -12.50 -2.15 0.04
CA GLY A 79 -12.27 -0.98 0.90
C GLY A 79 -10.78 -0.66 1.10
N VAL A 80 -9.93 -1.01 0.12
CA VAL A 80 -8.48 -0.84 0.25
C VAL A 80 -8.09 0.62 0.43
N ARG A 81 -7.17 0.87 1.35
CA ARG A 81 -6.57 2.18 1.62
C ARG A 81 -5.06 2.04 1.78
N PHE A 82 -4.35 3.12 1.45
CA PHE A 82 -2.94 3.29 1.75
C PHE A 82 -2.76 4.40 2.77
N MET A 83 -1.83 4.20 3.69
CA MET A 83 -1.36 5.20 4.63
C MET A 83 0.15 5.34 4.52
N THR A 84 0.64 6.54 4.75
CA THR A 84 2.06 6.83 4.85
C THR A 84 2.32 7.59 6.14
N SER A 85 3.34 7.18 6.88
CA SER A 85 3.75 7.83 8.12
C SER A 85 5.26 8.06 8.12
N ASN A 86 5.70 9.14 8.75
CA ASN A 86 7.12 9.34 9.05
C ASN A 86 7.40 8.71 10.40
N VAL A 87 8.26 7.70 10.44
CA VAL A 87 8.54 6.90 11.64
C VAL A 87 9.94 7.18 12.23
N GLY A 88 10.64 8.18 11.71
CA GLY A 88 11.96 8.58 12.21
C GLY A 88 12.72 9.51 11.27
N GLN A 89 13.86 10.01 11.73
CA GLN A 89 14.78 10.77 10.89
C GLN A 89 15.23 9.88 9.73
N ARG A 90 14.66 10.10 8.53
CA ARG A 90 14.94 9.37 7.28
C ARG A 90 14.27 7.99 7.16
N MET A 91 13.12 7.81 7.79
CA MET A 91 12.31 6.59 7.62
C MET A 91 10.87 6.94 7.33
N ALA A 92 10.33 6.32 6.28
CA ALA A 92 8.92 6.41 5.92
C ALA A 92 8.31 5.02 5.93
N GLU A 93 7.15 4.88 6.57
CA GLU A 93 6.32 3.69 6.48
C GLU A 93 5.26 3.87 5.40
N VAL A 94 5.05 2.82 4.61
CA VAL A 94 3.87 2.68 3.76
C VAL A 94 3.07 1.47 4.25
N TYR A 95 1.79 1.68 4.49
CA TYR A 95 0.86 0.67 5.01
C TYR A 95 -0.33 0.56 4.08
N ALA A 96 -0.69 -0.67 3.68
CA ALA A 96 -1.88 -0.99 2.93
C ALA A 96 -2.80 -1.84 3.79
N TYR A 97 -4.10 -1.53 3.78
CA TYR A 97 -5.11 -2.32 4.51
C TYR A 97 -6.46 -2.31 3.80
N GLY A 98 -7.28 -3.30 4.10
CA GLY A 98 -8.65 -3.43 3.62
C GLY A 98 -9.37 -4.61 4.26
N THR A 99 -10.60 -4.88 3.84
CA THR A 99 -11.38 -6.01 4.36
C THR A 99 -11.20 -7.22 3.44
N ALA A 100 -10.61 -8.29 3.98
CA ALA A 100 -10.51 -9.58 3.32
C ALA A 100 -11.89 -10.24 3.28
N VAL A 101 -12.32 -10.67 2.10
CA VAL A 101 -13.62 -11.29 1.87
C VAL A 101 -13.51 -12.47 0.91
N ARG A 102 -14.45 -13.39 0.99
CA ARG A 102 -14.75 -14.33 -0.07
C ARG A 102 -15.94 -13.82 -0.87
N VAL A 103 -15.79 -13.74 -2.18
CA VAL A 103 -16.83 -13.36 -3.12
C VAL A 103 -17.09 -14.46 -4.15
N GLU A 104 -18.30 -14.49 -4.69
CA GLU A 104 -18.71 -15.36 -5.79
C GLU A 104 -19.46 -14.50 -6.82
N PRO A 105 -19.41 -14.84 -8.13
CA PRO A 105 -20.27 -14.20 -9.11
C PRO A 105 -21.74 -14.26 -8.69
N GLU A 106 -22.49 -13.20 -8.97
CA GLU A 106 -23.94 -13.15 -8.77
C GLU A 106 -24.70 -14.15 -9.66
#